data_AF-A0A8M1QQQ0-F1
#
_entry.id   AF-A0A8M1QQQ0-F1
#
_cell.length_a   1.000
_cell.length_b   1.000
_cell.length_c   1.000
_cell.angle_alpha   90.00
_cell.angle_beta   90.00
_cell.angle_gamma   90.00
#
_symmetry.space_group_name_H-M   'P 1'
#
loop_
_entity.id
_entity.type
_entity.pdbx_description
1 polymer ?
#
loop_
_entity_poly.entity_id
_entity_poly.type
_entity_poly.pdbx_seq_one_letter_code
_entity_poly.pdbx_strand_id
1 'polypeptide(L)'
;MQLSNLLLALAVTMWFSEHWGTAIVVEDFNHIERCKDSLYMGTPPRGFKDPSLKKICQRYADKPRFVTLYDPKIRIPVYSAYSFKKTEGDRRVDYPWMYEPQLAEIDGNGNMMPFPTGYLHMKFEDSQAVLDDYSDVVLYERGHLNPDQHQSDPQDRAATYTLTNVVPEIREFNIGPWRQYEERIRVRLNNFCRGTAYIVTGVIHAGNMIRRNNLNRVGIPEDVWSAYCCTDYDRNSPHVERIHFPTYAAIAKNAKEGNTVQELTVLELELILTQRMNVDMNFQLFYDNCNSPSPLPPYLLHSV
;
A
#
# COMPACT_ATOMS: atom_id res chain seq x y z
N MET A 1 67.37 27.34 34.97
CA MET A 1 67.20 25.92 34.56
C MET A 1 65.74 25.78 34.13
N GLN A 2 65.42 25.99 32.84
CA GLN A 2 65.22 24.94 31.81
C GLN A 2 64.18 23.89 32.28
N LEU A 3 63.06 23.58 31.61
CA LEU A 3 62.67 23.67 30.21
C LEU A 3 61.12 23.58 30.08
N SER A 4 60.67 24.09 28.93
CA SER A 4 59.36 24.01 28.24
C SER A 4 58.46 22.79 28.48
N ASN A 5 57.14 23.02 28.34
CA ASN A 5 56.25 22.06 27.68
C ASN A 5 55.28 22.79 26.74
N LEU A 6 55.30 22.34 25.47
CA LEU A 6 54.58 22.85 24.32
C LEU A 6 53.09 22.50 24.34
N LEU A 7 52.31 23.38 23.73
CA LEU A 7 50.91 23.21 23.34
C LEU A 7 50.75 22.11 22.27
N LEU A 8 49.71 21.29 22.38
CA LEU A 8 49.05 20.66 21.24
C LEU A 8 47.55 20.96 21.30
N ALA A 9 47.07 21.77 20.35
CA ALA A 9 45.65 21.94 20.07
C ALA A 9 45.24 20.89 19.03
N LEU A 10 44.32 20.00 19.40
CA LEU A 10 43.68 19.07 18.49
C LEU A 10 42.40 19.72 17.95
N ALA A 11 42.41 20.06 16.66
CA ALA A 11 41.23 20.47 15.92
C ALA A 11 40.38 19.24 15.62
N VAL A 12 39.17 19.18 16.20
CA VAL A 12 38.15 18.19 15.87
C VAL A 12 37.32 18.74 14.72
N THR A 13 37.52 18.21 13.52
CA THR A 13 36.65 18.48 12.36
C THR A 13 35.41 17.60 12.47
N MET A 14 34.27 18.20 12.85
CA MET A 14 32.95 17.57 12.69
C MET A 14 32.64 17.47 11.19
N TRP A 15 32.71 16.24 10.67
CA TRP A 15 32.12 15.91 9.38
C TRP A 15 30.60 15.87 9.55
N PHE A 16 29.93 16.95 9.17
CA PHE A 16 28.49 16.91 8.90
C PHE A 16 28.30 16.18 7.56
N SER A 17 27.94 14.91 7.62
CA SER A 17 27.42 14.18 6.47
C SER A 17 26.00 14.69 6.18
N GLU A 18 25.90 15.67 5.29
CA GLU A 18 24.65 15.98 4.59
C GLU A 18 24.15 14.71 3.89
N HIS A 19 23.20 14.02 4.52
CA HIS A 19 22.47 12.91 3.93
C HIS A 19 21.51 13.47 2.88
N TRP A 20 22.01 13.62 1.65
CA TRP A 20 21.17 13.73 0.46
C TRP A 20 20.53 12.35 0.23
N GLY A 21 19.39 12.12 0.89
CA GLY A 21 18.60 10.89 0.79
C GLY A 21 18.07 10.70 -0.63
N THR A 22 18.85 9.98 -1.44
CA THR A 22 18.51 9.60 -2.80
C THR A 22 17.98 8.16 -2.82
N ALA A 23 16.79 8.03 -3.42
CA ALA A 23 16.00 6.82 -3.69
C ALA A 23 15.37 6.17 -2.41
N ILE A 24 14.53 5.14 -2.42
CA ILE A 24 14.62 3.93 -3.25
C ILE A 24 13.33 3.09 -3.07
N VAL A 25 13.13 2.15 -3.99
CA VAL A 25 12.68 0.80 -3.63
C VAL A 25 13.45 0.36 -2.37
N VAL A 26 12.75 0.27 -1.25
CA VAL A 26 13.39 0.14 0.06
C VAL A 26 13.74 -1.30 0.37
N GLU A 27 14.81 -1.52 1.13
CA GLU A 27 15.03 -2.83 1.75
C GLU A 27 14.03 -3.06 2.88
N ASP A 28 13.68 -2.00 3.62
CA ASP A 28 12.67 -2.00 4.69
C ASP A 28 11.94 -0.65 4.74
N PHE A 29 10.61 -0.71 4.86
CA PHE A 29 9.76 0.47 5.04
C PHE A 29 10.07 1.23 6.33
N ASN A 30 10.64 0.56 7.33
CA ASN A 30 11.04 1.17 8.60
C ASN A 30 12.21 2.15 8.48
N HIS A 31 13.05 2.01 7.44
CA HIS A 31 14.29 2.78 7.30
C HIS A 31 14.10 4.14 6.61
N ILE A 32 12.97 4.38 5.95
CA ILE A 32 12.69 5.68 5.33
C ILE A 32 11.70 6.46 6.20
N GLU A 33 12.11 7.69 6.54
CA GLU A 33 11.31 8.62 7.32
C GLU A 33 9.91 8.77 6.70
N ARG A 34 8.87 8.62 7.53
CA ARG A 34 7.44 8.79 7.20
C ARG A 34 6.80 7.74 6.29
N CYS A 35 7.53 6.86 5.62
CA CYS A 35 6.92 5.75 4.85
C CYS A 35 6.10 4.82 5.78
N LYS A 36 6.64 4.58 6.98
CA LYS A 36 5.97 3.84 8.05
C LYS A 36 4.67 4.48 8.55
N ASP A 37 4.41 5.76 8.28
CA ASP A 37 3.16 6.44 8.69
C ASP A 37 1.93 5.87 7.97
N SER A 38 2.15 5.10 6.89
CA SER A 38 1.12 4.39 6.14
C SER A 38 0.79 3.01 6.73
N LEU A 39 1.53 2.59 7.76
CA LEU A 39 1.48 1.27 8.37
C LEU A 39 1.07 1.39 9.84
N TYR A 40 0.18 0.49 10.28
CA TYR A 40 -0.19 0.44 11.70
C TYR A 40 1.04 0.13 12.55
N MET A 41 1.32 0.98 13.54
CA MET A 41 2.54 0.91 14.37
C MET A 41 3.84 0.89 13.57
N GLY A 42 3.81 1.44 12.35
CA GLY A 42 4.94 1.43 11.43
C GLY A 42 5.32 0.05 10.88
N THR A 43 4.55 -1.00 11.18
CA THR A 43 4.93 -2.38 10.85
C THR A 43 4.22 -2.86 9.60
N PRO A 44 4.95 -3.35 8.58
CA PRO A 44 4.32 -3.90 7.38
C PRO A 44 3.71 -5.28 7.61
N PRO A 45 2.75 -5.70 6.76
CA PRO A 45 2.30 -7.08 6.70
C PRO A 45 3.46 -8.08 6.66
N ARG A 46 3.39 -9.13 7.48
CA ARG A 46 4.44 -10.15 7.63
C ARG A 46 4.12 -11.40 6.81
N GLY A 47 5.11 -12.26 6.62
CA GLY A 47 4.95 -13.58 5.99
C GLY A 47 5.28 -13.66 4.51
N PHE A 48 5.49 -12.53 3.83
CA PHE A 48 5.97 -12.49 2.44
C PHE A 48 7.46 -12.83 2.36
N LYS A 49 7.80 -13.98 1.77
CA LYS A 49 9.18 -14.51 1.73
C LYS A 49 9.90 -14.37 0.38
N ASP A 50 9.20 -14.05 -0.71
CA ASP A 50 9.83 -13.96 -2.02
C ASP A 50 10.77 -12.73 -2.06
N PRO A 51 12.10 -12.94 -2.17
CA PRO A 51 13.09 -11.85 -2.17
C PRO A 51 13.06 -11.02 -3.47
N SER A 52 12.35 -11.46 -4.50
CA SER A 52 12.18 -10.70 -5.74
C SER A 52 11.14 -9.59 -5.63
N LEU A 53 10.28 -9.63 -4.61
CA LEU A 53 9.30 -8.59 -4.35
C LEU A 53 10.00 -7.28 -3.97
N LYS A 54 9.45 -6.17 -4.46
CA LYS A 54 9.99 -4.82 -4.24
C LYS A 54 9.10 -4.06 -3.27
N LYS A 55 9.69 -3.55 -2.19
CA LYS A 55 9.02 -2.66 -1.26
C LYS A 55 9.16 -1.24 -1.79
N ILE A 56 8.05 -0.60 -2.13
CA ILE A 56 8.03 0.74 -2.72
C ILE A 56 7.43 1.70 -1.70
N CYS A 57 8.24 2.64 -1.22
CA CYS A 57 7.68 3.81 -0.56
C CYS A 57 7.24 4.80 -1.63
N GLN A 58 5.92 4.95 -1.80
CA GLN A 58 5.33 5.71 -2.88
C GLN A 58 5.46 7.19 -2.58
N ARG A 59 6.32 7.91 -3.32
CA ARG A 59 6.57 9.33 -3.10
C ARG A 59 6.03 10.16 -4.24
N TYR A 60 5.34 11.24 -3.90
CA TYR A 60 4.87 12.22 -4.85
C TYR A 60 5.06 13.63 -4.30
N ALA A 61 5.69 14.49 -5.11
CA ALA A 61 6.17 15.81 -4.70
C ALA A 61 7.05 15.74 -3.43
N ASP A 62 8.05 14.85 -3.47
CA ASP A 62 9.06 14.57 -2.45
C ASP A 62 8.54 14.11 -1.09
N LYS A 63 7.24 13.80 -0.99
CA LYS A 63 6.61 13.31 0.25
C LYS A 63 6.18 11.85 0.09
N PRO A 64 6.49 10.97 1.06
CA PRO A 64 5.86 9.66 1.19
C PRO A 64 4.34 9.79 1.31
N ARG A 65 3.60 8.96 0.57
CA ARG A 65 2.13 9.00 0.48
C ARG A 65 1.49 7.70 0.95
N PHE A 66 2.00 6.57 0.48
CA PHE A 66 1.59 5.22 0.87
C PHE A 66 2.74 4.23 0.62
N VAL A 67 2.55 2.96 0.94
CA VAL A 67 3.53 1.91 0.64
C VAL A 67 2.91 0.82 -0.23
N THR A 68 3.75 0.14 -0.99
CA THR A 68 3.33 -0.96 -1.87
C THR A 68 4.36 -2.07 -1.81
N LEU A 69 3.91 -3.31 -1.62
CA LEU A 69 4.73 -4.48 -1.94
C LEU A 69 4.39 -4.90 -3.37
N TYR A 70 5.38 -4.88 -4.25
CA TYR A 70 5.19 -5.00 -5.68
C TYR A 70 5.90 -6.24 -6.23
N ASP A 71 5.23 -6.99 -7.12
CA ASP A 71 5.83 -8.11 -7.82
C ASP A 71 6.25 -7.68 -9.25
N PRO A 72 7.55 -7.46 -9.51
CA PRO A 72 8.02 -7.08 -10.84
C PRO A 72 7.89 -8.20 -11.89
N LYS A 73 7.76 -9.48 -11.48
CA LYS A 73 7.64 -10.60 -12.43
C LYS A 73 6.29 -10.58 -13.15
N ILE A 74 5.22 -10.31 -12.39
CA ILE A 74 3.85 -10.23 -12.89
C ILE A 74 3.33 -8.78 -13.01
N ARG A 75 4.17 -7.79 -12.66
CA ARG A 75 3.93 -6.36 -12.86
C ARG A 75 2.65 -5.84 -12.19
N ILE A 76 2.36 -6.32 -10.98
CA ILE A 76 1.24 -5.86 -10.15
C ILE A 76 1.67 -5.71 -8.68
N PRO A 77 1.02 -4.83 -7.91
CA PRO A 77 1.12 -4.86 -6.45
C PRO A 77 0.61 -6.19 -5.88
N VAL A 78 1.34 -6.73 -4.91
CA VAL A 78 0.87 -7.78 -4.00
C VAL A 78 -0.10 -7.18 -2.99
N TYR A 79 0.27 -6.01 -2.44
CA TYR A 79 -0.62 -5.15 -1.66
C TYR A 79 -0.17 -3.69 -1.72
N SER A 80 -1.12 -2.80 -1.42
CA SER A 80 -0.87 -1.39 -1.10
C SER A 80 -1.43 -1.09 0.29
N ALA A 81 -0.64 -0.40 1.11
CA ALA A 81 -1.01 -0.02 2.47
C ALA A 81 -0.93 1.49 2.68
N TYR A 82 -1.96 2.06 3.28
CA TYR A 82 -2.16 3.51 3.37
C TYR A 82 -2.94 3.90 4.63
N SER A 83 -2.81 5.17 5.02
CA SER A 83 -3.68 5.76 6.05
C SER A 83 -4.92 6.34 5.38
N PHE A 84 -6.09 5.98 5.88
CA PHE A 84 -7.37 6.50 5.40
C PHE A 84 -7.52 7.98 5.79
N LYS A 85 -7.86 8.83 4.82
CA LYS A 85 -8.12 10.24 5.02
C LYS A 85 -9.61 10.47 4.82
N LYS A 86 -10.30 11.02 5.82
CA LYS A 86 -11.74 11.25 5.73
C LYS A 86 -12.08 12.14 4.53
N THR A 87 -13.03 11.72 3.68
CA THR A 87 -13.46 12.48 2.49
C THR A 87 -14.98 12.42 2.31
N GLU A 88 -15.54 13.28 1.47
CA GLU A 88 -16.94 13.21 1.03
C GLU A 88 -17.20 12.17 -0.09
N GLY A 89 -16.16 11.48 -0.57
CA GLY A 89 -16.27 10.46 -1.63
C GLY A 89 -16.07 10.99 -3.06
N ASP A 90 -15.66 12.25 -3.23
CA ASP A 90 -15.39 12.83 -4.55
C ASP A 90 -14.23 12.12 -5.25
N ARG A 91 -14.47 11.63 -6.48
CA ARG A 91 -13.43 11.12 -7.38
C ARG A 91 -12.84 12.23 -8.25
N ARG A 92 -11.55 12.16 -8.58
CA ARG A 92 -10.90 13.10 -9.50
C ARG A 92 -10.17 12.36 -10.62
N VAL A 93 -10.71 12.46 -11.83
CA VAL A 93 -10.23 11.69 -13.00
C VAL A 93 -9.18 12.41 -13.85
N ASP A 94 -8.75 13.61 -13.45
CA ASP A 94 -7.88 14.49 -14.23
C ASP A 94 -6.38 14.33 -13.89
N TYR A 95 -6.01 13.44 -12.98
CA TYR A 95 -4.61 13.17 -12.67
C TYR A 95 -3.94 12.32 -13.76
N PRO A 96 -2.69 12.65 -14.16
CA PRO A 96 -1.96 11.82 -15.11
C PRO A 96 -1.58 10.49 -14.46
N TRP A 97 -1.59 9.43 -15.26
CA TRP A 97 -1.05 8.15 -14.83
C TRP A 97 0.46 8.23 -14.68
N MET A 98 0.98 7.56 -13.65
CA MET A 98 2.38 7.63 -13.25
C MET A 98 3.03 6.24 -13.18
N TYR A 99 4.36 6.25 -13.22
CA TYR A 99 5.22 5.08 -13.08
C TYR A 99 6.27 5.33 -11.99
N GLU A 100 6.95 4.27 -11.57
CA GLU A 100 8.05 4.33 -10.59
C GLU A 100 9.40 4.23 -11.30
N PRO A 101 10.17 5.32 -11.47
CA PRO A 101 11.46 5.29 -12.17
C PRO A 101 12.44 4.29 -11.54
N GLN A 102 12.45 4.23 -10.22
CA GLN A 102 13.30 3.35 -9.41
C GLN A 102 13.09 1.83 -9.61
N LEU A 103 12.03 1.41 -10.30
CA LEU A 103 11.86 0.00 -10.70
C LEU A 103 12.70 -0.36 -11.93
N ALA A 104 12.96 0.60 -12.82
CA ALA A 104 13.71 0.38 -14.06
C ALA A 104 15.18 0.82 -13.96
N GLU A 105 15.46 1.82 -13.14
CA GLU A 105 16.78 2.44 -13.00
C GLU A 105 17.12 2.56 -11.51
N ILE A 106 18.26 1.99 -11.09
CA ILE A 106 18.66 1.95 -9.67
C ILE A 106 18.87 3.36 -9.10
N ASP A 107 19.35 4.27 -9.94
CA ASP A 107 19.55 5.70 -9.68
C ASP A 107 18.39 6.58 -10.19
N GLY A 108 17.25 5.96 -10.53
CA GLY A 108 16.06 6.67 -10.95
C GLY A 108 15.51 7.60 -9.88
N ASN A 109 14.70 8.58 -10.30
CA ASN A 109 14.05 9.51 -9.37
C ASN A 109 13.22 8.73 -8.32
N GLY A 110 13.38 9.11 -7.04
CA GLY A 110 12.65 8.49 -5.93
C GLY A 110 11.18 8.89 -5.85
N ASN A 111 10.70 9.78 -6.73
CA ASN A 111 9.29 10.11 -6.90
C ASN A 111 8.69 9.38 -8.08
N MET A 112 7.42 9.03 -7.95
CA MET A 112 6.59 8.64 -9.08
C MET A 112 6.48 9.80 -10.07
N MET A 113 6.47 9.47 -11.37
CA MET A 113 6.49 10.45 -12.45
C MET A 113 5.39 10.17 -13.47
N PRO A 114 4.80 11.21 -14.09
CA PRO A 114 3.85 11.02 -15.17
C PRO A 114 4.51 10.31 -16.35
N PHE A 115 3.77 9.42 -17.01
CA PHE A 115 4.25 8.81 -18.25
C PHE A 115 4.55 9.89 -19.31
N PRO A 116 5.71 9.83 -19.99
CA PRO A 116 6.02 10.75 -21.07
C PRO A 116 5.03 10.56 -22.23
N THR A 117 4.68 11.64 -22.93
CA THR A 117 3.79 11.61 -24.11
C THR A 117 4.45 11.02 -25.37
N GLY A 118 5.63 10.41 -25.25
CA GLY A 118 6.46 9.95 -26.35
C GLY A 118 7.10 8.61 -26.07
N TYR A 119 8.34 8.41 -26.55
CA TYR A 119 9.05 7.15 -26.38
C TYR A 119 9.30 6.84 -24.90
N LEU A 120 8.71 5.74 -24.43
CA LEU A 120 9.03 5.15 -23.14
C LEU A 120 10.20 4.19 -23.34
N HIS A 121 11.29 4.38 -22.60
CA HIS A 121 12.46 3.52 -22.70
C HIS A 121 12.09 2.07 -22.35
N MET A 122 12.48 1.09 -23.19
CA MET A 122 12.09 -0.33 -23.04
C MET A 122 12.35 -0.91 -21.65
N LYS A 123 13.37 -0.42 -20.93
CA LYS A 123 13.67 -0.84 -19.54
C LYS A 123 12.49 -0.68 -18.56
N PHE A 124 11.58 0.26 -18.81
CA PHE A 124 10.38 0.41 -17.98
C PHE A 124 9.44 -0.79 -18.15
N GLU A 125 9.29 -1.29 -19.38
CA GLU A 125 8.40 -2.42 -19.65
C GLU A 125 8.86 -3.72 -19.00
N ASP A 126 10.16 -3.87 -18.77
CA ASP A 126 10.73 -5.09 -18.17
C ASP A 126 10.35 -5.23 -16.70
N SER A 127 10.30 -4.11 -15.97
CA SER A 127 10.20 -4.07 -14.51
C SER A 127 8.81 -3.70 -13.97
N GLN A 128 7.98 -3.03 -14.78
CA GLN A 128 6.66 -2.59 -14.35
C GLN A 128 5.64 -2.57 -15.49
N ALA A 129 4.37 -2.44 -15.12
CA ALA A 129 3.30 -2.26 -16.08
C ALA A 129 3.41 -0.89 -16.75
N VAL A 130 3.00 -0.82 -18.02
CA VAL A 130 2.92 0.43 -18.77
C VAL A 130 1.49 0.64 -19.29
N LEU A 131 1.16 1.86 -19.73
CA LEU A 131 -0.21 2.17 -20.18
C LEU A 131 -0.67 1.28 -21.33
N ASP A 132 0.23 0.96 -22.25
CA ASP A 132 -0.04 0.06 -23.39
C ASP A 132 -0.37 -1.38 -22.95
N ASP A 133 0.00 -1.80 -21.75
CA ASP A 133 -0.43 -3.11 -21.23
C ASP A 133 -1.95 -3.14 -20.95
N TYR A 134 -2.59 -1.97 -20.85
CA TYR A 134 -4.02 -1.82 -20.59
C TYR A 134 -4.83 -1.30 -21.81
N SER A 135 -4.19 -0.94 -22.93
CA SER A 135 -4.88 -0.26 -24.04
C SER A 135 -5.85 -1.16 -24.83
N ASP A 136 -5.50 -2.44 -25.01
CA ASP A 136 -6.24 -3.36 -25.90
C ASP A 136 -7.11 -4.38 -25.14
N VAL A 137 -7.33 -4.14 -23.84
CA VAL A 137 -8.05 -5.08 -22.96
C VAL A 137 -9.40 -4.52 -22.50
N VAL A 138 -10.38 -4.57 -23.42
CA VAL A 138 -11.75 -4.03 -23.19
C VAL A 138 -12.45 -4.58 -21.94
N LEU A 139 -12.05 -5.75 -21.45
CA LEU A 139 -12.66 -6.40 -20.27
C LEU A 139 -12.19 -5.78 -18.93
N TYR A 140 -11.00 -5.19 -18.89
CA TYR A 140 -10.36 -4.78 -17.65
C TYR A 140 -10.31 -3.26 -17.50
N GLU A 141 -10.61 -2.82 -16.28
CA GLU A 141 -10.36 -1.48 -15.79
C GLU A 141 -9.06 -1.47 -14.98
N ARG A 142 -8.49 -0.27 -14.82
CA ARG A 142 -7.34 -0.03 -13.93
C ARG A 142 -7.86 0.15 -12.49
N GLY A 143 -7.97 -0.96 -11.77
CA GLY A 143 -8.46 -1.01 -10.39
C GLY A 143 -7.40 -0.54 -9.40
N HIS A 144 -7.74 0.44 -8.58
CA HIS A 144 -6.84 0.99 -7.57
C HIS A 144 -6.90 0.14 -6.28
N LEU A 145 -5.75 -0.22 -5.70
CA LEU A 145 -5.72 -0.86 -4.38
C LEU A 145 -5.83 0.18 -3.23
N ASN A 146 -5.18 1.33 -3.41
CA ASN A 146 -5.43 2.56 -2.66
C ASN A 146 -6.33 3.49 -3.51
N PRO A 147 -7.65 3.57 -3.26
CA PRO A 147 -8.55 4.36 -4.08
C PRO A 147 -8.46 5.86 -3.78
N ASP A 148 -8.66 6.68 -4.81
CA ASP A 148 -8.62 8.15 -4.72
C ASP A 148 -9.64 8.70 -3.70
N GLN A 149 -10.81 8.05 -3.57
CA GLN A 149 -11.87 8.42 -2.64
C GLN A 149 -11.47 8.30 -1.18
N HIS A 150 -10.40 7.57 -0.85
CA HIS A 150 -9.90 7.45 0.53
C HIS A 150 -8.82 8.50 0.86
N GLN A 151 -8.47 9.37 -0.10
CA GLN A 151 -7.45 10.39 0.05
C GLN A 151 -8.08 11.79 0.01
N SER A 152 -7.78 12.64 1.00
CA SER A 152 -8.40 13.97 1.12
C SER A 152 -7.58 15.08 0.45
N ASP A 153 -6.26 14.98 0.52
CA ASP A 153 -5.34 15.95 -0.07
C ASP A 153 -5.20 15.71 -1.59
N PRO A 154 -5.21 16.76 -2.44
CA PRO A 154 -5.04 16.61 -3.89
C PRO A 154 -3.76 15.89 -4.32
N GLN A 155 -2.65 16.01 -3.57
CA GLN A 155 -1.40 15.33 -3.89
C GLN A 155 -1.43 13.87 -3.44
N ASP A 156 -2.11 13.57 -2.32
CA ASP A 156 -2.36 12.17 -1.90
C ASP A 156 -3.27 11.45 -2.91
N ARG A 157 -4.29 12.14 -3.44
CA ARG A 157 -5.14 11.63 -4.53
C ARG A 157 -4.35 11.42 -5.82
N ALA A 158 -3.56 12.40 -6.24
CA ALA A 158 -2.73 12.26 -7.42
C ALA A 158 -1.82 11.02 -7.31
N ALA A 159 -1.22 10.80 -6.14
CA ALA A 159 -0.32 9.68 -5.91
C ALA A 159 -0.97 8.30 -6.10
N THR A 160 -2.30 8.17 -6.01
CA THR A 160 -2.98 6.88 -6.25
C THR A 160 -2.92 6.46 -7.71
N TYR A 161 -2.68 7.38 -8.64
CA TYR A 161 -2.63 7.15 -10.09
C TYR A 161 -1.28 6.60 -10.61
N THR A 162 -0.42 6.05 -9.73
CA THR A 162 0.74 5.24 -10.15
C THR A 162 0.31 3.82 -10.51
N LEU A 163 0.81 3.25 -11.62
CA LEU A 163 0.47 1.87 -12.02
C LEU A 163 0.95 0.80 -11.04
N THR A 164 1.87 1.13 -10.14
CA THR A 164 2.26 0.23 -9.06
C THR A 164 1.21 0.12 -7.95
N ASN A 165 0.15 0.94 -7.98
CA ASN A 165 -1.04 0.83 -7.13
C ASN A 165 -2.24 0.19 -7.85
N VAL A 166 -2.04 -0.30 -9.08
CA VAL A 166 -3.12 -0.71 -9.98
C VAL A 166 -3.04 -2.18 -10.33
N VAL A 167 -4.20 -2.82 -10.39
CA VAL A 167 -4.37 -4.18 -10.94
C VAL A 167 -5.46 -4.20 -12.00
N PRO A 168 -5.44 -5.14 -12.96
CA PRO A 168 -6.55 -5.35 -13.87
C PRO A 168 -7.78 -5.90 -13.14
N GLU A 169 -8.83 -5.10 -13.03
CA GLU A 169 -10.11 -5.51 -12.48
C GLU A 169 -11.15 -5.65 -13.57
N ILE A 170 -11.97 -6.69 -13.54
CA ILE A 170 -13.07 -6.83 -14.49
C ILE A 170 -14.04 -5.67 -14.30
N ARG A 171 -14.45 -5.04 -15.41
CA ARG A 171 -15.24 -3.81 -15.39
C ARG A 171 -16.49 -3.91 -14.50
N GLU A 172 -17.28 -4.98 -14.63
CA GLU A 172 -18.49 -5.19 -13.82
C GLU A 172 -18.20 -5.33 -12.32
N PHE A 173 -17.04 -5.87 -11.94
CA PHE A 173 -16.58 -5.96 -10.57
C PHE A 173 -16.14 -4.58 -10.03
N ASN A 174 -15.26 -3.90 -10.78
CA ASN A 174 -14.67 -2.61 -10.41
C ASN A 174 -15.74 -1.52 -10.20
N ILE A 175 -16.66 -1.34 -11.16
CA ILE A 175 -17.68 -0.28 -11.09
C ILE A 175 -18.89 -0.67 -10.23
N GLY A 176 -18.99 -1.94 -9.86
CA GLY A 176 -20.14 -2.54 -9.19
C GLY A 176 -19.84 -2.91 -7.73
N PRO A 177 -19.79 -4.21 -7.37
CA PRO A 177 -19.67 -4.64 -5.97
C PRO A 177 -18.44 -4.07 -5.25
N TRP A 178 -17.28 -4.00 -5.91
CA TRP A 178 -16.05 -3.53 -5.27
C TRP A 178 -16.13 -2.04 -4.91
N ARG A 179 -16.54 -1.21 -5.86
CA ARG A 179 -16.81 0.22 -5.61
C ARG A 179 -17.83 0.46 -4.50
N GLN A 180 -18.88 -0.36 -4.42
CA GLN A 180 -19.85 -0.26 -3.34
C GLN A 180 -19.25 -0.60 -1.97
N TYR A 181 -18.32 -1.55 -1.93
CA TYR A 181 -17.58 -1.88 -0.71
C TYR A 181 -16.60 -0.76 -0.31
N GLU A 182 -15.83 -0.21 -1.24
CA GLU A 182 -14.97 0.97 -1.00
C GLU A 182 -15.77 2.11 -0.35
N GLU A 183 -16.92 2.43 -0.93
CA GLU A 183 -17.83 3.46 -0.42
C GLU A 183 -18.36 3.11 0.99
N ARG A 184 -18.72 1.85 1.24
CA ARG A 184 -19.20 1.39 2.54
C ARG A 184 -18.14 1.58 3.63
N ILE A 185 -16.91 1.17 3.39
CA ILE A 185 -15.84 1.33 4.38
C ILE A 185 -15.46 2.80 4.55
N ARG A 186 -15.51 3.62 3.48
CA ARG A 186 -15.31 5.07 3.57
C ARG A 186 -16.32 5.71 4.53
N VAL A 187 -17.61 5.42 4.35
CA VAL A 187 -18.69 5.96 5.20
C VAL A 187 -18.54 5.45 6.64
N ARG A 188 -18.29 4.16 6.83
CA ARG A 188 -18.08 3.55 8.16
C ARG A 188 -16.92 4.20 8.91
N LEU A 189 -15.75 4.31 8.26
CA LEU A 189 -14.55 4.87 8.89
C LEU A 189 -14.68 6.37 9.11
N ASN A 190 -15.31 7.12 8.21
CA ASN A 190 -15.61 8.54 8.44
C ASN A 190 -16.38 8.78 9.74
N ASN A 191 -17.45 7.99 9.92
CA ASN A 191 -18.44 8.18 10.98
C ASN A 191 -17.97 7.62 12.32
N PHE A 192 -17.28 6.48 12.32
CA PHE A 192 -17.03 5.73 13.55
C PHE A 192 -15.56 5.56 13.91
N CYS A 193 -14.61 5.77 12.98
CA CYS A 193 -13.19 5.84 13.35
C CYS A 193 -12.84 7.26 13.83
N ARG A 194 -12.40 7.38 15.09
CA ARG A 194 -12.03 8.65 15.73
C ARG A 194 -10.55 8.99 15.51
N GLY A 195 -9.71 7.97 15.51
CA GLY A 195 -8.28 8.10 15.20
C GLY A 195 -7.94 7.92 13.72
N THR A 196 -6.72 7.48 13.46
CA THR A 196 -6.25 7.10 12.13
C THR A 196 -6.64 5.65 11.83
N ALA A 197 -7.33 5.42 10.72
CA ALA A 197 -7.49 4.07 10.17
C ALA A 197 -6.36 3.75 9.20
N TYR A 198 -5.82 2.53 9.31
CA TYR A 198 -4.83 1.97 8.40
C TYR A 198 -5.48 0.90 7.56
N ILE A 199 -5.27 0.94 6.25
CA ILE A 199 -5.88 -0.02 5.31
C ILE A 199 -4.78 -0.73 4.55
N VAL A 200 -4.94 -2.04 4.36
CA VAL A 200 -4.13 -2.87 3.48
C VAL A 200 -5.07 -3.51 2.47
N THR A 201 -4.88 -3.22 1.20
CA THR A 201 -5.61 -3.85 0.09
C THR A 201 -4.63 -4.63 -0.77
N GLY A 202 -4.96 -5.86 -1.14
CA GLY A 202 -4.10 -6.71 -1.94
C GLY A 202 -4.88 -7.69 -2.79
N VAL A 203 -4.15 -8.59 -3.43
CA VAL A 203 -4.71 -9.52 -4.41
C VAL A 203 -4.24 -10.95 -4.20
N ILE A 204 -5.05 -11.90 -4.64
CA ILE A 204 -4.66 -13.30 -4.86
C ILE A 204 -4.51 -13.48 -6.37
N HIS A 205 -3.36 -13.98 -6.82
CA HIS A 205 -3.08 -14.24 -8.23
C HIS A 205 -2.96 -15.74 -8.49
N ALA A 206 -3.64 -16.24 -9.52
CA ALA A 206 -3.69 -17.66 -9.88
C ALA A 206 -3.06 -17.97 -11.26
N GLY A 207 -2.15 -17.11 -11.74
CA GLY A 207 -1.40 -17.36 -12.98
C GLY A 207 -1.96 -16.71 -14.25
N ASN A 208 -3.17 -16.13 -14.21
CA ASN A 208 -3.74 -15.44 -15.36
C ASN A 208 -2.98 -14.15 -15.69
N MET A 209 -2.73 -13.90 -16.98
CA MET A 209 -1.95 -12.75 -17.43
C MET A 209 -2.64 -12.03 -18.59
N ILE A 210 -2.61 -10.69 -18.58
CA ILE A 210 -2.79 -9.89 -19.79
C ILE A 210 -1.61 -10.15 -20.71
N ARG A 211 -1.92 -10.35 -22.00
CA ARG A 211 -0.92 -10.52 -23.06
C ARG A 211 -0.92 -9.32 -23.98
N ARG A 212 0.28 -8.81 -24.27
CA ARG A 212 0.53 -7.79 -25.31
C ARG A 212 1.56 -8.37 -26.27
N ASN A 213 1.28 -8.36 -27.57
CA ASN A 213 2.16 -8.95 -28.59
C ASN A 213 2.57 -10.41 -28.29
N ASN A 214 1.62 -11.23 -27.83
CA ASN A 214 1.83 -12.62 -27.38
C ASN A 214 2.78 -12.82 -26.18
N LEU A 215 3.21 -11.76 -25.50
CA LEU A 215 4.01 -11.85 -24.28
C LEU A 215 3.14 -11.62 -23.05
N ASN A 216 3.39 -12.38 -21.98
CA ASN A 216 2.75 -12.14 -20.68
C ASN A 216 3.28 -10.83 -20.09
N ARG A 217 2.38 -9.93 -19.71
CA ARG A 217 2.72 -8.60 -19.22
C ARG A 217 2.28 -8.43 -17.78
N VAL A 218 0.97 -8.31 -17.55
CA VAL A 218 0.40 -7.91 -16.27
C VAL A 218 -0.44 -9.06 -15.70
N GLY A 219 -0.23 -9.40 -14.44
CA GLY A 219 -1.00 -10.41 -13.73
C GLY A 219 -2.45 -9.97 -13.53
N ILE A 220 -3.39 -10.88 -13.72
CA ILE A 220 -4.81 -10.65 -13.48
C ILE A 220 -5.15 -11.29 -12.12
N PRO A 221 -5.55 -10.50 -11.11
CA PRO A 221 -6.04 -11.01 -9.84
C PRO A 221 -7.17 -12.02 -10.04
N GLU A 222 -7.14 -13.13 -9.30
CA GLU A 222 -8.30 -14.00 -9.12
C GLU A 222 -9.28 -13.39 -8.09
N ASP A 223 -8.74 -12.86 -6.99
CA ASP A 223 -9.50 -12.19 -5.94
C ASP A 223 -8.80 -10.91 -5.51
N VAL A 224 -9.60 -9.95 -5.07
CA VAL A 224 -9.15 -8.73 -4.40
C VAL A 224 -9.63 -8.77 -2.96
N TRP A 225 -8.76 -8.38 -2.03
CA TRP A 225 -9.07 -8.32 -0.62
C TRP A 225 -8.66 -6.98 -0.02
N SER A 226 -9.33 -6.57 1.05
CA SER A 226 -9.00 -5.37 1.79
C SER A 226 -9.27 -5.58 3.27
N ALA A 227 -8.39 -5.06 4.12
CA ALA A 227 -8.52 -5.10 5.56
C ALA A 227 -8.18 -3.73 6.14
N TYR A 228 -8.86 -3.33 7.22
CA TYR A 228 -8.56 -2.10 7.93
C TYR A 228 -8.36 -2.31 9.42
N CYS A 229 -7.65 -1.37 10.04
CA CYS A 229 -7.38 -1.27 11.47
C CYS A 229 -7.62 0.15 11.95
N CYS A 230 -8.54 0.33 12.90
CA CYS A 230 -8.80 1.57 13.60
C CYS A 230 -9.02 1.29 15.10
N THR A 231 -8.00 1.58 15.92
CA THR A 231 -8.03 1.28 17.36
C THR A 231 -8.80 2.29 18.19
N ASP A 232 -8.93 3.53 17.71
CA ASP A 232 -9.72 4.58 18.35
C ASP A 232 -11.01 4.80 17.56
N TYR A 233 -12.10 4.21 18.04
CA TYR A 233 -13.40 4.22 17.37
C TYR A 233 -14.54 4.52 18.36
N ASP A 234 -15.70 4.87 17.81
CA ASP A 234 -16.88 5.17 18.60
C ASP A 234 -17.49 3.92 19.24
N ARG A 235 -17.24 3.75 20.54
CA ARG A 235 -17.81 2.66 21.36
C ARG A 235 -19.33 2.76 21.55
N ASN A 236 -19.94 3.91 21.25
CA ASN A 236 -21.39 4.14 21.31
C ASN A 236 -22.08 3.99 19.95
N SER A 237 -21.35 3.58 18.90
CA SER A 237 -21.92 3.30 17.58
C SER A 237 -23.00 2.20 17.65
N PRO A 238 -23.97 2.20 16.71
CA PRO A 238 -24.94 1.11 16.59
C PRO A 238 -24.24 -0.25 16.58
N HIS A 239 -24.84 -1.26 17.21
CA HIS A 239 -24.19 -2.57 17.37
C HIS A 239 -23.73 -3.16 16.02
N VAL A 240 -24.53 -3.00 14.98
CA VAL A 240 -24.23 -3.44 13.60
C VAL A 240 -22.98 -2.79 13.00
N GLU A 241 -22.56 -1.61 13.46
CA GLU A 241 -21.31 -0.98 13.04
C GLU A 241 -20.16 -1.30 14.00
N ARG A 242 -20.46 -1.36 15.30
CA ARG A 242 -19.49 -1.63 16.37
C ARG A 242 -18.79 -2.98 16.22
N ILE A 243 -19.46 -4.00 15.68
CA ILE A 243 -18.85 -5.33 15.44
C ILE A 243 -17.77 -5.31 14.36
N HIS A 244 -17.70 -4.25 13.55
CA HIS A 244 -16.70 -4.08 12.48
C HIS A 244 -15.47 -3.30 12.95
N PHE A 245 -15.29 -3.12 14.26
CA PHE A 245 -14.14 -2.43 14.86
C PHE A 245 -13.50 -3.30 15.96
N PRO A 246 -12.19 -3.19 16.20
CA PRO A 246 -11.24 -2.25 15.58
C PRO A 246 -10.80 -2.66 14.17
N THR A 247 -11.05 -3.90 13.78
CA THR A 247 -10.65 -4.44 12.48
C THR A 247 -11.80 -5.13 11.77
N TYR A 248 -11.75 -5.07 10.45
CA TYR A 248 -12.61 -5.88 9.60
C TYR A 248 -11.97 -6.02 8.22
N ALA A 249 -12.46 -6.96 7.44
CA ALA A 249 -11.92 -7.27 6.13
C ALA A 249 -13.01 -7.66 5.14
N ALA A 250 -12.65 -7.66 3.87
CA ALA A 250 -13.44 -8.28 2.82
C ALA A 250 -12.56 -8.92 1.76
N ILE A 251 -13.13 -9.89 1.06
CA ILE A 251 -12.57 -10.53 -0.12
C ILE A 251 -13.67 -10.68 -1.18
N ALA A 252 -13.30 -10.53 -2.44
CA ALA A 252 -14.21 -10.70 -3.55
C ALA A 252 -13.49 -11.23 -4.79
N LYS A 253 -14.19 -12.07 -5.56
CA LYS A 253 -13.67 -12.61 -6.81
C LYS A 253 -13.65 -11.53 -7.89
N ASN A 254 -12.51 -11.35 -8.54
CA ASN A 254 -12.36 -10.46 -9.70
C ASN A 254 -12.99 -11.13 -10.94
N ALA A 255 -14.32 -11.08 -11.01
CA ALA A 255 -15.12 -11.80 -11.98
C ALA A 255 -16.31 -10.96 -12.47
N LYS A 256 -16.85 -11.33 -13.64
CA LYS A 256 -18.12 -10.76 -14.13
C LYS A 256 -19.32 -11.24 -13.33
N GLU A 257 -19.31 -12.53 -12.96
CA GLU A 257 -20.34 -13.20 -12.16
C GLU A 257 -19.70 -13.82 -10.91
N GLY A 258 -20.47 -14.02 -9.84
CA GLY A 258 -19.95 -14.55 -8.58
C GLY A 258 -18.98 -13.61 -7.86
N ASN A 259 -19.04 -12.32 -8.18
CA ASN A 259 -18.16 -11.26 -7.68
C ASN A 259 -18.72 -10.56 -6.42
N THR A 260 -19.49 -11.31 -5.62
CA THR A 260 -20.07 -10.80 -4.36
C THR A 260 -18.95 -10.54 -3.36
N VAL A 261 -19.00 -9.36 -2.73
CA VAL A 261 -18.06 -9.02 -1.66
C VAL A 261 -18.46 -9.77 -0.39
N GLN A 262 -17.56 -10.64 0.07
CA GLN A 262 -17.68 -11.31 1.35
C GLN A 262 -16.97 -10.47 2.41
N GLU A 263 -17.70 -10.01 3.41
CA GLU A 263 -17.19 -9.31 4.58
C GLU A 263 -16.90 -10.33 5.71
N LEU A 264 -15.75 -10.22 6.37
CA LEU A 264 -15.25 -11.18 7.35
C LEU A 264 -14.23 -10.56 8.34
N THR A 265 -13.85 -11.29 9.38
CA THR A 265 -12.82 -10.85 10.32
C THR A 265 -11.42 -10.88 9.68
N VAL A 266 -10.49 -10.06 10.18
CA VAL A 266 -9.09 -10.11 9.70
C VAL A 266 -8.47 -11.50 9.88
N LEU A 267 -8.80 -12.20 10.98
CA LEU A 267 -8.31 -13.55 11.22
C LEU A 267 -8.80 -14.54 10.15
N GLU A 268 -10.08 -14.49 9.78
CA GLU A 268 -10.61 -15.32 8.69
C GLU A 268 -9.93 -14.99 7.35
N LEU A 269 -9.61 -13.72 7.11
CA LEU A 269 -8.90 -13.32 5.89
C LEU A 269 -7.48 -13.90 5.91
N GLU A 270 -6.74 -13.74 7.00
CA GLU A 270 -5.39 -14.28 7.16
C GLU A 270 -5.34 -15.80 6.96
N LEU A 271 -6.36 -16.53 7.42
CA LEU A 271 -6.50 -17.97 7.17
C LEU A 271 -6.69 -18.28 5.67
N ILE A 272 -7.54 -17.53 4.97
CA ILE A 272 -7.74 -17.68 3.52
C ILE A 272 -6.43 -17.36 2.77
N LEU A 273 -5.77 -16.25 3.11
CA LEU A 273 -4.54 -15.82 2.44
C LEU A 273 -3.40 -16.81 2.67
N THR A 274 -3.26 -17.36 3.88
CA THR A 274 -2.25 -18.39 4.17
C THR A 274 -2.47 -19.68 3.37
N GLN A 275 -3.71 -20.00 3.01
CA GLN A 275 -4.03 -21.17 2.18
C GLN A 275 -3.84 -20.92 0.68
N ARG A 276 -4.00 -19.66 0.22
CA ARG A 276 -4.08 -19.32 -1.21
C ARG A 276 -2.89 -18.52 -1.75
N MET A 277 -2.07 -17.95 -0.89
CA MET A 277 -0.88 -17.18 -1.25
C MET A 277 0.39 -17.87 -0.76
N ASN A 278 1.51 -17.58 -1.40
CA ASN A 278 2.83 -18.05 -0.95
C ASN A 278 3.36 -17.17 0.20
N VAL A 279 2.72 -17.31 1.36
CA VAL A 279 3.11 -16.66 2.63
C VAL A 279 3.42 -17.71 3.68
N ASP A 280 4.16 -17.35 4.72
CA ASP A 280 4.45 -18.27 5.81
C ASP A 280 3.35 -18.35 6.88
N MET A 281 3.49 -19.30 7.81
CA MET A 281 2.53 -19.51 8.89
C MET A 281 2.47 -18.37 9.91
N ASN A 282 3.39 -17.40 9.86
CA ASN A 282 3.39 -16.21 10.71
C ASN A 282 2.77 -15.00 9.99
N PHE A 283 2.04 -15.24 8.90
CA PHE A 283 1.33 -14.21 8.14
C PHE A 283 0.41 -13.41 9.05
N GLN A 284 0.57 -12.08 9.01
CA GLN A 284 -0.22 -11.16 9.79
C GLN A 284 -0.29 -9.83 9.06
N LEU A 285 -1.50 -9.28 8.89
CA LEU A 285 -1.74 -8.03 8.16
C LEU A 285 -1.43 -6.80 9.02
N PHE A 286 -1.82 -6.82 10.30
CA PHE A 286 -1.61 -5.72 11.23
C PHE A 286 -0.78 -6.16 12.43
N TYR A 287 0.17 -5.32 12.84
CA TYR A 287 0.93 -5.54 14.06
C TYR A 287 0.02 -5.88 15.23
N ASP A 288 0.33 -6.99 15.91
CA ASP A 288 -0.39 -7.49 17.08
C ASP A 288 -1.93 -7.52 16.90
N ASN A 289 -2.39 -7.91 15.71
CA ASN A 289 -3.82 -8.00 15.35
C ASN A 289 -4.60 -6.68 15.57
N CYS A 290 -3.94 -5.53 15.38
CA CYS A 290 -4.53 -4.21 15.65
C CYS A 290 -4.92 -4.00 17.13
N ASN A 291 -4.23 -4.67 18.07
CA ASN A 291 -4.39 -4.37 19.48
C ASN A 291 -3.57 -3.12 19.82
N SER A 292 -4.26 -2.06 20.27
CA SER A 292 -3.54 -0.90 20.81
C SER A 292 -2.80 -1.33 22.08
N PRO A 293 -1.50 -1.03 22.21
CA PRO A 293 -0.83 -1.22 23.48
C PRO A 293 -1.57 -0.39 24.53
N SER A 294 -1.95 -1.04 25.63
CA SER A 294 -2.56 -0.37 26.76
C SER A 294 -1.63 0.77 27.22
N PRO A 295 -2.13 2.01 27.37
CA PRO A 295 -1.35 3.08 27.98
C PRO A 295 -1.04 2.80 29.45
N LEU A 296 -1.75 1.83 30.06
CA LEU A 296 -1.46 1.33 31.40
C LEU A 296 -0.47 0.17 31.33
N PRO A 297 0.61 0.19 32.13
CA PRO A 297 1.52 -0.93 32.25
C PRO A 297 0.80 -2.25 32.63
N PRO A 298 1.31 -3.43 32.24
CA PRO A 298 0.67 -4.73 32.46
C PRO A 298 0.25 -5.01 33.91
N TYR A 299 0.98 -4.47 34.89
CA TYR A 299 0.69 -4.64 36.32
C TYR A 299 -0.53 -3.86 36.83
N LEU A 300 -1.08 -2.93 36.05
CA LEU A 300 -2.33 -2.21 36.40
C LEU A 300 -3.57 -2.80 35.72
N LEU A 301 -3.42 -3.80 34.85
CA LEU A 301 -4.53 -4.47 34.15
C LEU A 301 -5.25 -5.52 35.00
N HIS A 302 -4.75 -5.83 36.21
CA HIS A 302 -5.33 -6.83 37.14
C HIS A 302 -5.99 -6.22 38.39
N SER A 303 -6.24 -4.91 38.40
CA SER A 303 -6.70 -4.17 39.60
C SER A 303 -8.17 -3.76 39.58
N VAL A 304 -9.01 -4.29 38.68
CA VAL A 304 -10.46 -3.97 38.60
C VAL A 304 -11.28 -5.25 38.55
#